data_AF-A0A1J4Z2X4-F1
#
_entry.id   AF-A0A1J4Z2X4-F1
#
_cell.length_a   1.000
_cell.length_b   1.000
_cell.length_c   1.000
_cell.angle_alpha   90.00
_cell.angle_beta   90.00
_cell.angle_gamma   90.00
#
_symmetry.space_group_name_H-M   'P 1'
#
loop_
_entity.id
_entity.type
_entity.pdbx_description
1 polymer ?
#
loop_
_entity_poly.entity_id
_entity_poly.type
_entity_poly.pdbx_seq_one_letter_code
_entity_poly.pdbx_strand_id
1 'polypeptide(L)'
;MHRELSCAAVAAYLLLSGPTALATAADTDEQCRNLEGMYEFIGELQPDSQRLPAGLAANIAMILYPEVQTAYDERISHYRLLLEDGGYRLELRTPYGILLDHISIAGKRDFSYCLDDVLTIERQKMDKVGSVYRYSRYRHRVRKLADGKLAVETDVRGKFHGEYTSWSFTPERYAARFAPLAPAR
;
A
#
# COMPACT_ATOMS: atom_id res chain seq x y z
N MET A 1 21.42 -7.43 -70.70
CA MET A 1 20.13 -7.48 -71.42
C MET A 1 19.04 -7.63 -70.38
N HIS A 2 18.36 -6.52 -70.05
CA HIS A 2 16.94 -6.24 -70.38
C HIS A 2 15.97 -7.14 -69.60
N ARG A 3 14.94 -6.67 -68.89
CA ARG A 3 14.29 -5.36 -68.72
C ARG A 3 13.27 -5.55 -67.56
N GLU A 4 13.20 -4.62 -66.60
CA GLU A 4 12.06 -3.69 -66.35
C GLU A 4 10.85 -4.30 -65.58
N LEU A 5 10.58 -3.82 -64.35
CA LEU A 5 9.52 -2.85 -63.93
C LEU A 5 8.16 -3.56 -63.73
N SER A 6 7.26 -3.23 -62.78
CA SER A 6 7.14 -2.34 -61.62
C SER A 6 5.69 -2.54 -61.11
N CYS A 7 5.34 -1.85 -60.02
CA CYS A 7 3.99 -1.57 -59.50
C CYS A 7 3.29 -2.71 -58.71
N ALA A 8 2.59 -2.47 -57.61
CA ALA A 8 2.43 -1.31 -56.75
C ALA A 8 1.62 -1.79 -55.52
N ALA A 9 2.01 -1.30 -54.35
CA ALA A 9 1.11 -0.82 -53.30
C ALA A 9 -0.06 -1.70 -52.82
N VAL A 10 0.05 -2.19 -51.58
CA VAL A 10 -1.04 -2.03 -50.61
C VAL A 10 -0.46 -1.40 -49.34
N ALA A 11 -0.94 -0.19 -49.07
CA ALA A 11 -0.68 0.65 -47.93
C ALA A 11 -1.17 -0.03 -46.63
N ALA A 12 -0.37 0.03 -45.56
CA ALA A 12 -0.55 0.95 -44.41
C ALA A 12 -1.80 0.67 -43.55
N TYR A 13 -1.59 0.08 -42.37
CA TYR A 13 -2.35 0.15 -41.09
C TYR A 13 -1.59 -0.84 -40.16
N LEU A 14 -0.99 -0.53 -39.02
CA LEU A 14 -1.25 0.43 -37.95
C LEU A 14 0.06 0.89 -37.29
N LEU A 15 0.05 2.18 -36.95
CA LEU A 15 0.93 2.86 -36.02
C LEU A 15 0.71 2.37 -34.57
N LEU A 16 1.70 2.71 -33.73
CA LEU A 16 1.74 2.73 -32.25
C LEU A 16 2.57 1.62 -31.59
N SER A 17 3.81 1.44 -32.07
CA SER A 17 4.91 1.10 -31.17
C SER A 17 5.30 2.36 -30.36
N GLY A 18 4.49 2.68 -29.34
CA GLY A 18 4.95 3.60 -28.30
C GLY A 18 6.13 2.97 -27.57
N PRO A 19 7.17 3.73 -27.17
CA PRO A 19 8.17 3.19 -26.28
C PRO A 19 7.46 2.84 -24.98
N THR A 20 7.33 1.56 -24.67
CA THR A 20 7.08 1.11 -23.30
C THR A 20 8.36 1.43 -22.54
N ALA A 21 8.47 2.69 -22.11
CA ALA A 21 9.49 3.09 -21.17
C ALA A 21 9.30 2.20 -19.94
N LEU A 22 10.27 1.32 -19.68
CA LEU A 22 10.43 0.67 -18.40
C LEU A 22 10.59 1.81 -17.39
N ALA A 23 9.49 2.17 -16.72
CA ALA A 23 9.50 3.17 -15.66
C ALA A 23 10.62 2.78 -14.68
N THR A 24 11.56 3.68 -14.50
CA THR A 24 12.65 3.45 -13.54
C THR A 24 12.07 3.56 -12.13
N ALA A 25 12.71 2.95 -11.14
CA ALA A 25 12.27 3.07 -9.74
C ALA A 25 12.13 4.54 -9.28
N ALA A 26 12.86 5.47 -9.91
CA ALA A 26 12.73 6.90 -9.69
C ALA A 26 11.41 7.49 -10.24
N ASP A 27 10.96 7.07 -11.43
CA ASP A 27 9.67 7.52 -12.01
C ASP A 27 8.47 7.01 -11.19
N THR A 28 8.59 5.81 -10.60
CA THR A 28 7.53 5.26 -9.74
C THR A 28 7.42 5.99 -8.41
N ASP A 29 8.52 6.51 -7.87
CA ASP A 29 8.49 7.25 -6.60
C ASP A 29 7.92 8.66 -6.76
N GLU A 30 8.13 9.31 -7.91
CA GLU A 30 7.58 10.65 -8.20
C GLU A 30 6.05 10.66 -8.26
N GLN A 31 5.44 9.61 -8.84
CA GLN A 31 3.98 9.49 -8.97
C GLN A 31 3.25 9.47 -7.61
N CYS A 32 3.87 8.90 -6.57
CA CYS A 32 3.24 8.78 -5.25
C CYS A 32 3.62 9.92 -4.29
N ARG A 33 4.39 10.93 -4.73
CA ARG A 33 4.78 12.08 -3.90
C ARG A 33 3.58 12.87 -3.39
N ASN A 34 2.47 12.87 -4.12
CA ASN A 34 1.23 13.51 -3.71
C ASN A 34 0.61 12.91 -2.42
N LEU A 35 1.02 11.69 -2.04
CA LEU A 35 0.60 11.00 -0.82
C LEU A 35 1.34 11.54 0.42
N GLU A 36 2.50 12.18 0.26
CA GLU A 36 3.24 12.74 1.39
C GLU A 36 2.41 13.79 2.15
N GLY A 37 2.49 13.74 3.46
CA GLY A 37 1.73 14.67 4.30
C GLY A 37 1.54 14.22 5.73
N MET A 38 0.94 15.11 6.51
CA MET A 38 0.45 14.83 7.85
C MET A 38 -1.03 14.47 7.80
N TYR A 39 -1.42 13.43 8.51
CA TYR A 39 -2.79 12.93 8.51
C TYR A 39 -3.27 12.57 9.91
N GLU A 40 -4.58 12.54 10.12
CA GLU A 40 -5.25 12.07 11.33
C GLU A 40 -6.41 11.13 10.98
N PHE A 41 -6.76 10.20 11.88
CA PHE A 41 -7.85 9.26 11.66
C PHE A 41 -9.21 9.93 11.87
N ILE A 42 -10.15 9.74 10.93
CA ILE A 42 -11.46 10.44 10.97
C ILE A 42 -12.51 9.76 11.85
N GLY A 43 -12.17 8.67 12.55
CA GLY A 43 -13.09 7.94 13.42
C GLY A 43 -13.90 6.83 12.72
N GLU A 44 -13.73 6.63 11.41
CA GLU A 44 -14.55 5.70 10.63
C GLU A 44 -13.74 4.64 9.87
N LEU A 45 -14.01 3.37 10.16
CA LEU A 45 -13.65 2.25 9.30
C LEU A 45 -14.64 2.16 8.14
N GLN A 46 -14.19 1.70 6.97
CA GLN A 46 -15.10 1.46 5.85
C GLN A 46 -16.03 0.25 6.15
N PRO A 47 -17.26 0.22 5.63
CA PRO A 47 -18.29 -0.76 6.00
C PRO A 47 -17.91 -2.24 5.80
N ASP A 48 -17.03 -2.50 4.85
CA ASP A 48 -16.50 -3.82 4.48
C ASP A 48 -15.24 -4.21 5.28
N SER A 49 -14.82 -3.38 6.23
CA SER A 49 -13.65 -3.64 7.06
C SER A 49 -13.96 -4.63 8.17
N GLN A 50 -13.01 -5.52 8.40
CA GLN A 50 -12.91 -6.36 9.58
C GLN A 50 -12.93 -5.48 10.83
N ARG A 51 -13.70 -5.89 11.83
CA ARG A 51 -13.72 -5.21 13.13
C ARG A 51 -12.34 -5.28 13.77
N LEU A 52 -11.87 -4.14 14.24
CA LEU A 52 -10.68 -4.05 15.09
C LEU A 52 -11.00 -4.52 16.52
N PRO A 53 -9.99 -4.86 17.33
CA PRO A 53 -10.19 -5.21 18.73
C PRO A 53 -11.00 -4.14 19.47
N ALA A 54 -11.93 -4.58 20.31
CA ALA A 54 -12.80 -3.68 21.06
C ALA A 54 -11.97 -2.78 22.00
N GLY A 55 -12.39 -1.51 22.13
CA GLY A 55 -11.76 -0.53 23.00
C GLY A 55 -10.59 0.23 22.37
N LEU A 56 -10.19 -0.09 21.14
CA LEU A 56 -9.10 0.60 20.45
C LEU A 56 -9.63 1.44 19.28
N ALA A 57 -9.21 2.71 19.24
CA ALA A 57 -9.41 3.55 18.07
C ALA A 57 -8.52 3.04 16.91
N ALA A 58 -9.05 2.99 15.69
CA ALA A 58 -8.24 2.63 14.55
C ALA A 58 -7.11 3.66 14.36
N ASN A 59 -5.92 3.17 14.04
CA ASN A 59 -4.83 4.00 13.56
C ASN A 59 -4.26 3.41 12.27
N ILE A 60 -3.53 4.21 11.50
CA ILE A 60 -3.04 3.79 10.18
C ILE A 60 -2.11 2.56 10.28
N ALA A 61 -1.38 2.40 11.38
CA ALA A 61 -0.53 1.24 11.60
C ALA A 61 -1.36 -0.03 11.82
N MET A 62 -2.53 0.03 12.46
CA MET A 62 -3.44 -1.12 12.56
C MET A 62 -4.00 -1.52 11.20
N ILE A 63 -4.22 -0.55 10.31
CA ILE A 63 -4.73 -0.82 8.97
C ILE A 63 -3.65 -1.46 8.12
N LEU A 64 -2.42 -0.93 8.15
CA LEU A 64 -1.31 -1.42 7.33
C LEU A 64 -0.68 -2.69 7.91
N TYR A 65 -0.43 -2.74 9.22
CA TYR A 65 0.24 -3.85 9.89
C TYR A 65 -0.49 -4.23 11.18
N PRO A 66 -1.67 -4.86 11.07
CA PRO A 66 -2.45 -5.24 12.24
C PRO A 66 -1.71 -6.15 13.21
N GLU A 67 -0.62 -6.80 12.79
CA GLU A 67 0.22 -7.66 13.63
C GLU A 67 1.30 -6.95 14.44
N VAL A 68 1.59 -5.67 14.18
CA VAL A 68 2.70 -4.94 14.82
C VAL A 68 2.26 -4.38 16.15
N GLN A 69 3.04 -4.60 17.21
CA GLN A 69 2.67 -4.17 18.56
C GLN A 69 2.46 -2.65 18.68
N THR A 70 3.28 -1.85 18.00
CA THR A 70 3.13 -0.38 17.94
C THR A 70 1.76 0.04 17.42
N ALA A 71 1.12 -0.77 16.56
CA ALA A 71 -0.23 -0.48 16.08
C ALA A 71 -1.27 -0.44 17.22
N TYR A 72 -0.98 -0.93 18.42
CA TYR A 72 -1.90 -0.90 19.55
C TYR A 72 -1.58 0.20 20.58
N ASP A 73 -0.68 1.13 20.27
CA ASP A 73 -0.38 2.26 21.15
C ASP A 73 -1.43 3.37 21.01
N GLU A 74 -2.26 3.54 22.04
CA GLU A 74 -3.35 4.52 22.09
C GLU A 74 -2.87 5.98 22.02
N ARG A 75 -1.57 6.24 22.22
CA ARG A 75 -1.01 7.58 22.11
C ARG A 75 -0.88 8.04 20.65
N ILE A 76 -0.97 7.12 19.69
CA ILE A 76 -0.87 7.43 18.27
C ILE A 76 -2.15 8.11 17.80
N SER A 77 -2.01 9.27 17.15
CA SER A 77 -3.13 10.02 16.58
C SER A 77 -2.80 10.70 15.26
N HIS A 78 -1.55 11.12 15.08
CA HIS A 78 -1.07 11.78 13.89
C HIS A 78 -0.07 10.91 13.14
N TYR A 79 -0.09 11.02 11.82
CA TYR A 79 0.69 10.17 10.92
C TYR A 79 1.41 11.04 9.90
N ARG A 80 2.72 10.83 9.71
CA ARG A 80 3.43 11.42 8.59
C ARG A 80 3.81 10.36 7.58
N LEU A 81 3.28 10.46 6.37
CA LEU A 81 3.73 9.65 5.25
C LEU A 81 4.90 10.36 4.57
N LEU A 82 6.03 9.68 4.46
CA LEU A 82 7.26 10.15 3.84
C LEU A 82 7.70 9.14 2.78
N LEU A 83 8.05 9.65 1.60
CA LEU A 83 8.67 8.90 0.52
C LEU A 83 10.15 9.31 0.50
N GLU A 84 11.05 8.41 0.84
CA GLU A 84 12.50 8.68 0.75
C GLU A 84 13.11 7.77 -0.31
N ASP A 85 14.25 8.16 -0.89
CA ASP A 85 14.87 7.44 -2.00
C ASP A 85 15.00 5.93 -1.69
N GLY A 86 14.13 5.12 -2.32
CA GLY A 86 14.09 3.68 -2.16
C GLY A 86 13.21 3.13 -1.02
N GLY A 87 12.30 3.91 -0.43
CA GLY A 87 11.34 3.38 0.55
C GLY A 87 10.22 4.33 1.00
N TYR A 88 9.12 3.72 1.46
CA TYR A 88 7.98 4.42 2.05
C TYR A 88 8.08 4.31 3.57
N ARG A 89 8.08 5.44 4.28
CA ARG A 89 8.15 5.51 5.75
C ARG A 89 6.91 6.19 6.32
N LEU A 90 6.43 5.62 7.40
CA LEU A 90 5.33 6.15 8.20
C LEU A 90 5.85 6.56 9.56
N GLU A 91 5.77 7.84 9.90
CA GLU A 91 6.02 8.29 11.27
C GLU A 91 4.72 8.27 12.06
N LEU A 92 4.79 7.71 13.27
CA LEU A 92 3.68 7.63 14.21
C LEU A 92 3.90 8.67 15.31
N ARG A 93 2.92 9.56 15.49
CA ARG A 93 3.05 10.74 16.34
C ARG A 93 1.90 10.87 17.34
N THR A 94 2.21 11.50 18.47
CA THR A 94 1.21 11.91 19.46
C THR A 94 0.33 13.07 18.96
N PRO A 95 -0.77 13.41 19.68
CA PRO A 95 -1.58 14.58 19.34
C PRO A 95 -0.79 15.89 19.39
N TYR A 96 0.29 15.92 20.17
CA TYR A 96 1.20 17.07 20.30
C TYR A 96 2.33 17.06 19.26
N GLY A 97 2.31 16.12 18.30
CA GLY A 97 3.30 16.01 17.24
C GLY A 97 4.61 15.33 17.65
N ILE A 98 4.71 14.78 18.87
CA ILE A 98 5.90 14.06 19.34
C ILE A 98 6.01 12.74 18.57
N LEU A 99 7.19 12.46 18.00
CA LEU A 99 7.48 11.18 17.34
C LEU A 99 7.52 10.05 18.36
N LEU A 100 6.67 9.03 18.18
CA LEU A 100 6.66 7.82 18.99
C LEU A 100 7.48 6.72 18.36
N ASP A 101 7.27 6.48 17.07
CA ASP A 101 7.90 5.40 16.32
C ASP A 101 7.87 5.69 14.81
N HIS A 102 8.57 4.87 14.03
CA HIS A 102 8.49 4.88 12.57
C HIS A 102 8.36 3.45 12.03
N ILE A 103 7.53 3.28 11.01
CA ILE A 103 7.33 2.01 10.32
C ILE A 103 7.77 2.17 8.87
N SER A 104 8.61 1.25 8.41
CA SER A 104 8.87 1.09 6.97
C SER A 104 7.66 0.39 6.36
N ILE A 105 6.95 1.09 5.47
CA ILE A 105 5.74 0.59 4.82
C ILE A 105 6.10 -0.38 3.67
N ALA A 106 7.25 -0.18 3.03
CA ALA A 106 7.83 -1.21 2.18
C ALA A 106 9.28 -1.43 2.59
N GLY A 107 9.60 -2.65 3.00
CA GLY A 107 10.97 -3.10 3.20
C GLY A 107 11.55 -3.70 1.92
N LYS A 108 12.85 -4.03 1.95
CA LYS A 108 13.60 -4.61 0.82
C LYS A 108 13.07 -5.96 0.30
N ARG A 109 12.18 -6.62 1.05
CA ARG A 109 11.58 -7.92 0.70
C ARG A 109 10.13 -7.79 0.23
N ASP A 110 9.58 -6.58 0.34
CA ASP A 110 8.22 -6.29 -0.08
C ASP A 110 8.26 -5.80 -1.52
N PHE A 111 7.21 -6.10 -2.29
CA PHE A 111 7.06 -5.60 -3.63
C PHE A 111 6.17 -4.35 -3.58
N SER A 112 6.71 -3.19 -3.95
CA SER A 112 5.97 -1.93 -3.93
C SER A 112 6.06 -1.23 -5.28
N TYR A 113 4.96 -0.61 -5.70
CA TYR A 113 4.91 0.20 -6.90
C TYR A 113 3.84 1.29 -6.77
N CYS A 114 4.06 2.38 -7.50
CA CYS A 114 3.04 3.41 -7.70
C CYS A 114 2.44 3.27 -9.10
N LEU A 115 1.12 3.34 -9.19
CA LEU A 115 0.39 3.42 -10.45
C LEU A 115 -0.89 4.24 -10.25
N ASP A 116 -1.14 5.21 -11.13
CA ASP A 116 -2.34 6.06 -11.10
C ASP A 116 -2.60 6.69 -9.71
N ASP A 117 -1.56 7.26 -9.08
CA ASP A 117 -1.60 7.85 -7.73
C ASP A 117 -1.98 6.86 -6.60
N VAL A 118 -1.85 5.56 -6.85
CA VAL A 118 -2.05 4.48 -5.87
C VAL A 118 -0.74 3.79 -5.57
N LEU A 119 -0.27 3.95 -4.34
CA LEU A 119 0.82 3.16 -3.79
C LEU A 119 0.28 1.77 -3.43
N THR A 120 0.74 0.75 -4.14
CA THR A 120 0.44 -0.65 -3.83
C THR A 120 1.66 -1.33 -3.24
N ILE A 121 1.47 -2.04 -2.14
CA ILE A 121 2.53 -2.77 -1.45
C ILE A 121 2.07 -4.19 -1.19
N GLU A 122 2.84 -5.15 -1.65
CA GLU A 122 2.58 -6.58 -1.48
C GLU A 122 3.65 -7.21 -0.61
N ARG A 123 3.19 -7.93 0.41
CA ARG A 123 4.05 -8.57 1.40
C ARG A 123 3.65 -10.01 1.61
N GLN A 124 4.64 -10.87 1.73
CA GLN A 124 4.44 -12.26 2.15
C GLN A 124 5.10 -12.48 3.51
N LYS A 125 4.36 -13.11 4.42
CA LYS A 125 4.81 -13.41 5.76
C LYS A 125 4.51 -14.86 6.12
N MET A 126 5.42 -15.46 6.87
CA MET A 126 5.24 -16.77 7.47
C MET A 126 5.44 -16.64 8.98
N ASP A 127 4.40 -16.93 9.75
CA ASP A 127 4.41 -16.93 11.21
C ASP A 127 4.18 -18.34 11.75
N LYS A 128 4.76 -18.66 12.91
CA LYS A 128 4.44 -19.90 13.62
C LYS A 128 3.38 -19.62 14.68
N VAL A 129 2.27 -20.36 14.62
CA VAL A 129 1.14 -20.24 15.56
C VAL A 129 0.92 -21.62 16.20
N GLY A 130 1.53 -21.84 17.37
CA GLY A 130 1.57 -23.15 17.99
C GLY A 130 2.36 -24.16 17.15
N SER A 131 1.71 -25.25 16.70
CA SER A 131 2.30 -26.29 15.85
C SER A 131 2.10 -26.07 14.35
N VAL A 132 1.41 -25.01 13.93
CA VAL A 132 1.12 -24.72 12.52
C VAL A 132 1.83 -23.46 12.04
N TYR A 133 2.11 -23.40 10.74
CA TYR A 133 2.61 -22.20 10.08
C TYR A 133 1.45 -21.44 9.43
N ARG A 134 1.34 -20.13 9.69
CA ARG A 134 0.43 -19.22 8.98
C ARG A 134 1.22 -18.55 7.86
N TYR A 135 0.78 -18.76 6.62
CA TYR A 135 1.27 -18.03 5.45
C TYR A 135 0.26 -16.94 5.10
N SER A 136 0.68 -15.69 5.22
CA SER A 136 -0.14 -14.52 4.94
C SER A 136 0.40 -13.75 3.74
N ARG A 137 -0.49 -13.34 2.85
CA ARG A 137 -0.25 -12.40 1.76
C ARG A 137 -1.04 -11.14 2.05
N TYR A 138 -0.33 -10.04 2.17
CA TYR A 138 -0.88 -8.72 2.38
C TYR A 138 -0.80 -7.94 1.08
N ARG A 139 -1.87 -7.21 0.78
CA ARG A 139 -1.87 -6.18 -0.25
C ARG A 139 -2.38 -4.89 0.36
N HIS A 140 -1.49 -3.93 0.54
CA HIS A 140 -1.81 -2.58 0.98
C HIS A 140 -2.03 -1.69 -0.24
N ARG A 141 -3.01 -0.79 -0.16
CA ARG A 141 -3.24 0.27 -1.13
C ARG A 141 -3.40 1.58 -0.38
N VAL A 142 -2.60 2.57 -0.76
CA VAL A 142 -2.65 3.92 -0.22
C VAL A 142 -2.88 4.86 -1.38
N ARG A 143 -3.91 5.70 -1.29
CA ARG A 143 -4.24 6.69 -2.33
C ARG A 143 -4.81 7.95 -1.74
N LYS A 144 -4.63 9.07 -2.43
CA LYS A 144 -5.30 10.32 -2.09
C LYS A 144 -6.66 10.40 -2.76
N LEU A 145 -7.67 10.81 -2.01
CA LEU A 145 -9.01 11.07 -2.51
C LEU A 145 -9.10 12.50 -3.06
N ALA A 146 -10.13 12.76 -3.87
CA ALA A 146 -10.38 14.08 -4.43
C ALA A 146 -10.61 15.17 -3.37
N ASP A 147 -11.08 14.80 -2.18
CA ASP A 147 -11.26 15.70 -1.02
C ASP A 147 -9.97 15.88 -0.19
N GLY A 148 -8.83 15.37 -0.68
CA GLY A 148 -7.53 15.48 -0.03
C GLY A 148 -7.29 14.46 1.09
N LYS A 149 -8.28 13.65 1.46
CA LYS A 149 -8.12 12.59 2.45
C LYS A 149 -7.27 11.45 1.90
N LEU A 150 -6.58 10.75 2.79
CA LEU A 150 -5.90 9.50 2.47
C LEU A 150 -6.90 8.34 2.64
N ALA A 151 -7.02 7.48 1.64
CA ALA A 151 -7.68 6.19 1.76
C ALA A 151 -6.60 5.11 1.87
N VAL A 152 -6.70 4.29 2.92
CA VAL A 152 -5.76 3.20 3.20
C VAL A 152 -6.55 1.92 3.31
N GLU A 153 -6.14 0.92 2.55
CA GLU A 153 -6.80 -0.39 2.47
C GLU A 153 -5.76 -1.49 2.55
N THR A 154 -6.07 -2.56 3.28
CA THR A 154 -5.25 -3.77 3.41
C THR A 154 -6.12 -4.98 3.23
N ASP A 155 -5.81 -5.78 2.22
CA ASP A 155 -6.40 -7.11 2.03
C ASP A 155 -5.41 -8.17 2.53
N VAL A 156 -5.86 -9.06 3.43
CA VAL A 156 -5.07 -10.17 3.96
C VAL A 156 -5.69 -11.49 3.53
N ARG A 157 -4.90 -12.33 2.87
CA ARG A 157 -5.31 -13.69 2.47
C ARG A 157 -4.23 -14.68 2.83
N GLY A 158 -4.61 -15.92 3.05
CA GLY A 158 -3.60 -16.91 3.40
C GLY A 158 -4.15 -18.27 3.76
N LYS A 159 -3.24 -19.09 4.29
CA LYS A 159 -3.52 -20.46 4.71
C LYS A 159 -2.70 -20.83 5.94
N PHE A 160 -3.24 -21.74 6.71
CA PHE A 160 -2.48 -22.50 7.69
C PHE A 160 -1.90 -23.75 7.05
N HIS A 161 -0.71 -24.13 7.50
CA HIS A 161 -0.01 -25.33 7.10
C HIS A 161 0.43 -26.09 8.36
N GLY A 162 -0.20 -27.24 8.59
CA GLY A 162 0.24 -28.22 9.56
C GLY A 162 1.01 -29.35 8.87
N GLU A 163 1.48 -30.30 9.66
CA GLU A 163 2.30 -31.43 9.18
C GLU A 163 1.62 -32.25 8.07
N TYR A 164 0.29 -32.45 8.17
CA TYR A 164 -0.46 -33.33 7.27
C TYR A 164 -1.56 -32.62 6.47
N THR A 165 -1.82 -31.33 6.71
CA THR A 165 -2.96 -30.65 6.10
C THR A 165 -2.74 -29.14 5.97
N SER A 166 -3.50 -28.52 5.07
CA SER A 166 -3.51 -27.08 4.86
C SER A 166 -4.93 -26.60 4.61
N TRP A 167 -5.28 -25.44 5.17
CA TRP A 167 -6.59 -24.84 4.98
C TRP A 167 -6.49 -23.32 4.94
N SER A 168 -7.34 -22.70 4.12
CA SER A 168 -7.41 -21.24 4.03
C SER A 168 -8.10 -20.66 5.26
N PHE A 169 -7.65 -19.49 5.72
CA PHE A 169 -8.41 -18.70 6.68
C PHE A 169 -9.29 -17.69 5.96
N THR A 170 -10.33 -17.20 6.64
CA THR A 170 -11.25 -16.18 6.11
C THR A 170 -10.47 -14.93 5.70
N PRO A 171 -10.55 -14.48 4.45
CA PRO A 171 -9.91 -13.24 4.02
C PRO A 171 -10.32 -12.07 4.94
N GLU A 172 -9.34 -11.29 5.36
CA GLU A 172 -9.54 -10.10 6.18
C GLU A 172 -9.33 -8.86 5.30
N ARG A 173 -10.12 -7.82 5.53
CA ARG A 173 -9.97 -6.53 4.85
C ARG A 173 -9.99 -5.44 5.90
N TYR A 174 -9.05 -4.51 5.86
CA TYR A 174 -9.00 -3.37 6.76
C TYR A 174 -8.98 -2.12 5.90
N ALA A 175 -9.91 -1.21 6.07
CA ALA A 175 -9.98 0.00 5.27
C ALA A 175 -10.44 1.19 6.11
N ALA A 176 -9.72 2.30 5.98
CA ALA A 176 -9.96 3.52 6.73
C ALA A 176 -9.63 4.75 5.89
N ARG A 177 -10.11 5.90 6.36
CA ARG A 177 -9.79 7.21 5.78
C ARG A 177 -9.12 8.10 6.80
N PHE A 178 -8.23 8.96 6.33
CA PHE A 178 -7.45 9.87 7.16
C PHE A 178 -7.55 11.28 6.59
N ALA A 179 -7.88 12.25 7.43
CA ALA A 179 -7.94 13.64 7.03
C ALA A 179 -6.54 14.25 7.00
N PRO A 180 -6.24 15.18 6.07
CA PRO A 180 -5.00 15.93 6.13
C PRO A 180 -5.00 16.80 7.39
N LEU A 181 -3.95 16.69 8.18
CA LEU A 181 -3.76 17.51 9.36
C LEU A 181 -3.30 18.90 8.91
N ALA A 182 -4.08 19.94 9.23
CA ALA A 182 -3.65 21.31 8.98
C ALA A 182 -2.32 21.59 9.72
N PRO A 183 -1.38 22.35 9.13
CA PRO A 183 -0.19 22.75 9.87
C PRO A 183 -0.63 23.50 11.14
N ALA A 184 -0.06 23.12 12.28
CA ALA A 184 -0.30 23.82 13.54
C ALA A 184 -0.02 25.32 13.34
N ARG A 185 -1.01 26.16 13.62
CA ARG A 185 -0.87 27.62 13.60
C ARG A 185 -0.05 28.10 14.77
#